data_AF-A0A2E9AF59-F1
#
_entry.id   AF-A0A2E9AF59-F1
#
_cell.length_a   1.000
_cell.length_b   1.000
_cell.length_c   1.000
_cell.angle_alpha   90.00
_cell.angle_beta   90.00
_cell.angle_gamma   90.00
#
_symmetry.space_group_name_H-M   'P 1'
#
loop_
_entity.id
_entity.type
_entity.pdbx_description
1 polymer ?
#
loop_
_entity_poly.entity_id
_entity_poly.type
_entity_poly.pdbx_seq_one_letter_code
_entity_poly.pdbx_strand_id
1 'polypeptide(L)'
;MQSFPNDRRTLLRGLAGAAALGALGLPLGRGRAAPPSVVIAGGGFAGASCALALRQFAPEVRVTLVDRQPRFVTGPFCNAVIAGLRPISSITQSHAGLSAAGVRVLHADIDGVEPAARRIRLADGRSIGGDRLVIAPGIDFDWAAIDGYGPGHVARIPHAWPGSADQLRNLRQQLRTMPDNGRVVISVPDNPYRCPPGPYERASLIAHFLKQHKPQAEVLILDAKDHFSKEPLFRTGWGARYGERLQWRGGRRDGARVVAVDTQSRRVRTVGGDEYAADVLNIIPPQRAGRLAHDAGLTDAAGWVPVAAHDFSVPGHAGVHVIGDAARAEPMPKSAYAANMQAKLCAHAIARELAGEPVAETRLINACYSLVAPDYGISITEVYRLDGDTLAALANAGGISALAADRQTRAAEADYARAWYENIVRDSFG
;
A
#
# COMPACT_ATOMS: atom_id res chain seq x y z
N MET A 1 36.59 -71.23 56.44
CA MET A 1 37.06 -71.29 57.83
C MET A 1 37.87 -70.03 58.08
N GLN A 2 37.39 -69.15 58.99
CA GLN A 2 38.08 -68.01 59.63
C GLN A 2 38.55 -66.86 58.71
N SER A 3 38.50 -65.57 59.05
CA SER A 3 37.65 -64.70 59.88
C SER A 3 38.16 -63.28 59.56
N PHE A 4 37.30 -62.34 59.16
CA PHE A 4 37.67 -60.92 59.07
C PHE A 4 37.51 -60.25 60.44
N PRO A 5 38.42 -59.37 60.84
CA PRO A 5 38.09 -58.26 61.71
C PRO A 5 37.95 -56.97 60.88
N ASN A 6 36.80 -56.31 61.06
CA ASN A 6 36.60 -54.90 60.79
C ASN A 6 37.66 -54.05 61.51
N ASP A 7 38.07 -52.93 60.93
CA ASP A 7 37.72 -51.67 61.60
C ASP A 7 37.63 -50.48 60.65
N ARG A 8 36.59 -49.68 60.88
CA ARG A 8 36.31 -48.39 60.23
C ARG A 8 36.94 -47.30 61.09
N ARG A 9 37.62 -46.34 60.45
CA ARG A 9 38.09 -45.02 60.95
C ARG A 9 39.59 -44.92 61.20
N THR A 10 40.33 -44.51 60.18
CA THR A 10 41.26 -43.38 60.38
C THR A 10 41.26 -42.51 59.13
N LEU A 11 40.45 -41.47 59.25
CA LEU A 11 40.39 -40.28 58.42
C LEU A 11 41.71 -39.49 58.61
N LEU A 12 42.18 -38.85 57.54
CA LEU A 12 43.13 -37.73 57.51
C LEU A 12 44.60 -38.04 57.85
N ARG A 13 45.44 -38.09 56.80
CA ARG A 13 46.71 -37.34 56.67
C ARG A 13 47.35 -37.66 55.33
N GLY A 14 47.70 -36.64 54.55
CA GLY A 14 48.64 -36.77 53.43
C GLY A 14 48.24 -36.06 52.15
N LEU A 15 48.26 -34.72 52.17
CA LEU A 15 48.39 -33.91 50.96
C LEU A 15 49.82 -34.07 50.41
N ALA A 16 49.96 -34.60 49.19
CA ALA A 16 51.15 -34.42 48.37
C ALA A 16 50.80 -34.48 46.87
N GLY A 17 50.74 -33.30 46.26
CA GLY A 17 51.28 -33.00 44.93
C GLY A 17 50.77 -33.77 43.71
N ALA A 18 49.70 -33.27 43.09
CA ALA A 18 49.55 -33.32 41.63
C ALA A 18 48.80 -32.05 41.18
N ALA A 19 49.55 -30.99 40.89
CA ALA A 19 49.01 -29.79 40.26
C ALA A 19 48.70 -30.09 38.79
N ALA A 20 47.48 -30.59 38.54
CA ALA A 20 46.89 -30.54 37.22
C ALA A 20 46.60 -29.06 36.89
N LEU A 21 47.37 -28.48 35.97
CA LEU A 21 47.03 -27.23 35.29
C LEU A 21 45.77 -27.48 34.45
N GLY A 22 44.61 -27.43 35.11
CA GLY A 22 43.34 -27.24 34.46
C GLY A 22 43.35 -25.85 33.84
N ALA A 23 43.60 -25.79 32.54
CA ALA A 23 43.27 -24.63 31.74
C ALA A 23 41.74 -24.44 31.83
N LEU A 24 41.32 -23.65 32.82
CA LEU A 24 40.03 -22.99 32.82
C LEU A 24 40.00 -22.12 31.57
N GLY A 25 39.50 -22.70 30.48
CA GLY A 25 39.04 -21.96 29.32
C GLY A 25 37.95 -21.02 29.82
N LEU A 26 38.35 -19.81 30.19
CA LEU A 26 37.45 -18.67 30.25
C LEU A 26 36.65 -18.72 28.94
N PRO A 27 35.31 -18.64 28.98
CA PRO A 27 34.57 -18.47 27.75
C PRO A 27 35.08 -17.15 27.18
N LEU A 28 35.90 -17.23 26.12
CA LEU A 28 36.13 -16.11 25.23
C LEU A 28 34.74 -15.61 24.92
N GLY A 29 34.38 -14.45 25.50
CA GLY A 29 33.06 -13.89 25.36
C GLY A 29 32.76 -13.91 23.87
N ARG A 30 31.75 -14.68 23.46
CA ARG A 30 31.19 -14.54 22.12
C ARG A 30 30.85 -13.06 22.02
N GLY A 31 31.66 -12.32 21.25
CA GLY A 31 31.39 -10.92 20.99
C GLY A 31 29.94 -10.84 20.58
N ARG A 32 29.15 -10.05 21.31
CA ARG A 32 27.70 -9.99 21.13
C ARG A 32 27.46 -9.70 19.65
N ALA A 33 26.96 -10.70 18.92
CA ALA A 33 26.77 -10.56 17.48
C ALA A 33 25.96 -9.29 17.24
N ALA A 34 26.34 -8.51 16.22
CA ALA A 34 25.61 -7.28 15.91
C ALA A 34 24.12 -7.63 15.75
N PRO A 35 23.21 -6.82 16.32
CA PRO A 35 21.79 -7.09 16.24
C PRO A 35 21.37 -7.19 14.76
N PRO A 36 20.49 -8.15 14.41
CA PRO A 36 19.99 -8.28 13.04
C PRO A 36 19.40 -6.97 12.53
N SER A 37 19.41 -6.81 11.22
CA SER A 37 19.09 -5.55 10.57
C SER A 37 18.16 -5.73 9.39
N VAL A 38 17.17 -4.84 9.31
CA VAL A 38 16.21 -4.79 8.21
C VAL A 38 16.28 -3.41 7.57
N VAL A 39 16.39 -3.39 6.25
CA VAL A 39 16.35 -2.16 5.46
C VAL A 39 15.06 -2.13 4.64
N ILE A 40 14.35 -1.00 4.68
CA ILE A 40 13.05 -0.82 4.04
C ILE A 40 13.15 0.29 2.99
N ALA A 41 12.81 -0.02 1.74
CA ALA A 41 12.74 0.93 0.62
C ALA A 41 11.30 1.42 0.43
N GLY A 42 10.99 2.63 0.88
CA GLY A 42 9.68 3.26 0.75
C GLY A 42 8.96 3.44 2.09
N GLY A 43 8.45 4.64 2.33
CA GLY A 43 7.83 5.11 3.57
C GLY A 43 6.34 5.38 3.44
N GLY A 44 5.64 4.75 2.49
CA GLY A 44 4.18 4.74 2.44
C GLY A 44 3.55 3.77 3.46
N PHE A 45 2.24 3.52 3.34
CA PHE A 45 1.51 2.61 4.24
C PHE A 45 2.20 1.25 4.47
N ALA A 46 2.69 0.60 3.42
CA ALA A 46 3.35 -0.71 3.55
C ALA A 46 4.66 -0.63 4.36
N GLY A 47 5.62 0.19 3.91
CA GLY A 47 6.93 0.25 4.56
C GLY A 47 6.87 0.85 5.97
N ALA A 48 6.04 1.87 6.19
CA ALA A 48 5.88 2.49 7.50
C ALA A 48 5.26 1.53 8.54
N SER A 49 4.20 0.80 8.14
CA SER A 49 3.61 -0.22 8.99
C SER A 49 4.56 -1.38 9.26
N CYS A 50 5.36 -1.79 8.27
CA CYS A 50 6.36 -2.85 8.43
C CYS A 50 7.43 -2.43 9.44
N ALA A 51 7.89 -1.19 9.35
CA ALA A 51 8.87 -0.65 10.28
C ALA A 51 8.36 -0.67 11.73
N LEU A 52 7.13 -0.17 11.98
CA LEU A 52 6.52 -0.17 13.31
C LEU A 52 6.24 -1.59 13.82
N ALA A 53 5.72 -2.47 12.97
CA ALA A 53 5.46 -3.87 13.31
C ALA A 53 6.75 -4.62 13.68
N LEU A 54 7.87 -4.37 13.00
CA LEU A 54 9.17 -4.91 13.38
C LEU A 54 9.62 -4.42 14.76
N ARG A 55 9.41 -3.15 15.10
CA ARG A 55 9.69 -2.63 16.44
C ARG A 55 8.84 -3.31 17.53
N GLN A 56 7.64 -3.77 17.18
CA GLN A 56 6.76 -4.51 18.09
C GLN A 56 7.14 -6.00 18.21
N PHE A 57 7.39 -6.68 17.10
CA PHE A 57 7.63 -8.14 17.08
C PHE A 57 9.08 -8.53 17.33
N ALA A 58 10.03 -7.66 17.02
CA ALA A 58 11.47 -7.91 17.15
C ALA A 58 12.22 -6.63 17.58
N PRO A 59 12.00 -6.13 18.81
CA PRO A 59 12.53 -4.84 19.28
C PRO A 59 14.07 -4.76 19.28
N GLU A 60 14.77 -5.88 19.25
CA GLU A 60 16.22 -5.99 19.11
C GLU A 60 16.74 -5.73 17.69
N VAL A 61 15.87 -5.85 16.67
CA VAL A 61 16.24 -5.67 15.26
C VAL A 61 16.43 -4.19 14.92
N ARG A 62 17.56 -3.86 14.28
CA ARG A 62 17.81 -2.51 13.75
C ARG A 62 17.02 -2.30 12.47
N VAL A 63 16.09 -1.34 12.49
CA VAL A 63 15.26 -1.01 11.32
C VAL A 63 15.73 0.31 10.71
N THR A 64 16.09 0.30 9.43
CA THR A 64 16.36 1.51 8.64
C THR A 64 15.33 1.63 7.52
N LEU A 65 14.56 2.72 7.52
CA LEU A 65 13.62 3.04 6.45
C LEU A 65 14.17 4.19 5.61
N VAL A 66 14.17 4.02 4.29
CA VAL A 66 14.60 5.05 3.33
C VAL A 66 13.42 5.46 2.48
N ASP A 67 13.10 6.75 2.45
CA ASP A 67 12.11 7.33 1.56
C ASP A 67 12.55 8.72 1.10
N ARG A 68 12.31 9.09 -0.16
CA ARG A 68 12.71 10.41 -0.67
C ARG A 68 11.92 11.56 -0.04
N GLN A 69 10.66 11.31 0.33
CA GLN A 69 9.73 12.33 0.79
C GLN A 69 9.75 12.40 2.34
N PRO A 70 9.98 13.59 2.92
CA PRO A 70 9.87 13.77 4.38
C PRO A 70 8.42 13.72 4.88
N ARG A 71 7.46 13.76 3.96
CA ARG A 71 6.03 13.71 4.25
C ARG A 71 5.31 12.86 3.21
N PHE A 72 4.37 12.05 3.67
CA PHE A 72 3.59 11.14 2.84
C PHE A 72 2.14 11.63 2.69
N VAL A 73 1.66 11.78 1.47
CA VAL A 73 0.27 12.15 1.18
C VAL A 73 -0.56 10.88 0.97
N THR A 74 -1.55 10.65 1.84
CA THR A 74 -2.32 9.41 1.82
C THR A 74 -3.30 9.35 0.65
N GLY A 75 -3.51 8.15 0.10
CA GLY A 75 -4.58 7.91 -0.87
C GLY A 75 -5.98 7.93 -0.28
N PRO A 76 -6.24 7.28 0.86
CA PRO A 76 -7.47 7.48 1.60
C PRO A 76 -7.77 8.97 1.82
N PHE A 77 -9.02 9.37 1.61
CA PHE A 77 -9.51 10.75 1.66
C PHE A 77 -8.91 11.75 0.66
N CYS A 78 -8.06 11.34 -0.30
CA CYS A 78 -7.56 12.26 -1.34
C CYS A 78 -8.70 12.85 -2.20
N ASN A 79 -9.76 12.09 -2.45
CA ASN A 79 -10.95 12.55 -3.18
C ASN A 79 -11.73 13.61 -2.39
N ALA A 80 -11.77 13.53 -1.06
CA ALA A 80 -12.35 14.56 -0.21
C ALA A 80 -11.55 15.88 -0.27
N VAL A 81 -10.23 15.80 -0.44
CA VAL A 81 -9.40 16.99 -0.70
C VAL A 81 -9.72 17.59 -2.05
N ILE A 82 -9.80 16.78 -3.11
CA ILE A 82 -10.17 17.24 -4.46
C ILE A 82 -11.50 18.00 -4.43
N ALA A 83 -12.52 17.42 -3.79
CA ALA A 83 -13.84 18.02 -3.62
C ALA A 83 -13.88 19.19 -2.64
N GLY A 84 -12.86 19.39 -1.80
CA GLY A 84 -12.76 20.51 -0.87
C GLY A 84 -13.41 20.31 0.48
N LEU A 85 -13.71 19.06 0.80
CA LEU A 85 -14.31 18.64 2.06
C LEU A 85 -13.25 18.51 3.16
N ARG A 86 -11.96 18.43 2.79
CA ARG A 86 -10.84 18.37 3.72
C ARG A 86 -9.63 19.14 3.19
N PRO A 87 -8.79 19.72 4.07
CA PRO A 87 -7.51 20.30 3.65
C PRO A 87 -6.49 19.20 3.35
N ILE A 88 -5.54 19.46 2.44
CA ILE A 88 -4.45 18.52 2.12
C ILE A 88 -3.59 18.16 3.35
N SER A 89 -3.46 19.06 4.31
CA SER A 89 -2.73 18.84 5.56
C SER A 89 -3.33 17.70 6.40
N SER A 90 -4.65 17.51 6.37
CA SER A 90 -5.30 16.42 7.12
C SER A 90 -5.04 15.04 6.52
N ILE A 91 -4.39 14.97 5.36
CA ILE A 91 -3.98 13.73 4.72
C ILE A 91 -2.47 13.61 4.48
N THR A 92 -1.70 14.48 5.12
CA THR A 92 -0.23 14.51 4.99
C THR A 92 0.39 14.03 6.29
N GLN A 93 1.08 12.89 6.24
CA GLN A 93 1.71 12.25 7.38
C GLN A 93 3.22 12.50 7.40
N SER A 94 3.81 12.53 8.59
CA SER A 94 5.27 12.54 8.77
C SER A 94 5.74 11.17 9.23
N HIS A 95 7.05 10.92 9.19
CA HIS A 95 7.66 9.71 9.77
C HIS A 95 8.16 9.93 11.21
N ALA A 96 7.64 10.94 11.91
CA ALA A 96 8.07 11.26 13.27
C ALA A 96 7.72 10.13 14.26
N GLY A 97 6.53 9.53 14.15
CA GLY A 97 6.12 8.40 15.00
C GLY A 97 7.00 7.17 14.83
N LEU A 98 7.45 6.89 13.59
CA LEU A 98 8.45 5.85 13.32
C LEU A 98 9.78 6.12 14.05
N SER A 99 10.25 7.37 13.96
CA SER A 99 11.50 7.77 14.63
C SER A 99 11.38 7.65 16.16
N ALA A 100 10.24 8.04 16.72
CA ALA A 100 9.93 7.88 18.14
C ALA A 100 9.88 6.40 18.59
N ALA A 101 9.48 5.49 17.69
CA ALA A 101 9.52 4.04 17.91
C ALA A 101 10.92 3.41 17.73
N GLY A 102 11.95 4.21 17.44
CA GLY A 102 13.33 3.77 17.27
C GLY A 102 13.69 3.29 15.86
N VAL A 103 12.87 3.62 14.85
CA VAL A 103 13.22 3.39 13.44
C VAL A 103 14.19 4.46 12.97
N ARG A 104 15.30 4.07 12.33
CA ARG A 104 16.16 5.02 11.64
C ARG A 104 15.52 5.41 10.30
N VAL A 105 14.88 6.58 10.25
CA VAL A 105 14.32 7.12 9.01
C VAL A 105 15.37 7.96 8.29
N LEU A 106 15.65 7.63 7.03
CA LEU A 106 16.54 8.39 6.16
C LEU A 106 15.76 8.99 4.99
N HIS A 107 15.82 10.31 4.88
CA HIS A 107 15.29 11.01 3.71
C HIS A 107 16.35 11.10 2.62
N ALA A 108 16.25 10.22 1.62
CA ALA A 108 17.19 10.13 0.51
C ALA A 108 16.54 9.54 -0.74
N ASP A 109 17.03 9.95 -1.91
CA ASP A 109 16.65 9.33 -3.17
C ASP A 109 17.29 7.95 -3.30
N ILE A 110 16.45 6.96 -3.61
CA ILE A 110 16.87 5.61 -3.93
C ILE A 110 17.05 5.53 -5.44
N ASP A 111 18.27 5.24 -5.86
CA ASP A 111 18.64 4.96 -7.25
C ASP A 111 18.18 3.54 -7.62
N GLY A 112 18.49 2.55 -6.76
CA GLY A 112 18.15 1.17 -7.02
C GLY A 112 18.16 0.29 -5.77
N VAL A 113 17.73 -0.95 -5.95
CA VAL A 113 17.84 -2.01 -4.95
C VAL A 113 18.61 -3.17 -5.54
N GLU A 114 19.37 -3.87 -4.71
CA GLU A 114 20.27 -4.96 -5.09
C GLU A 114 19.86 -6.21 -4.30
N PRO A 115 18.92 -7.01 -4.82
CA PRO A 115 18.32 -8.14 -4.09
C PRO A 115 19.35 -9.16 -3.60
N ALA A 116 20.33 -9.51 -4.45
CA ALA A 116 21.38 -10.47 -4.10
C ALA A 116 22.24 -10.03 -2.89
N ALA A 117 22.43 -8.73 -2.73
CA ALA A 117 23.19 -8.14 -1.62
C ALA A 117 22.29 -7.63 -0.47
N ARG A 118 20.96 -7.78 -0.58
CA ARG A 118 19.95 -7.22 0.35
C ARG A 118 20.23 -5.76 0.71
N ARG A 119 20.40 -4.94 -0.33
CA ARG A 119 20.91 -3.58 -0.21
C ARG A 119 20.12 -2.56 -1.03
N ILE A 120 20.04 -1.33 -0.52
CA ILE A 120 19.55 -0.15 -1.22
C ILE A 120 20.75 0.67 -1.69
N ARG A 121 20.76 1.11 -2.95
CA ARG A 121 21.70 2.09 -3.49
C ARG A 121 21.04 3.46 -3.54
N LEU A 122 21.67 4.44 -2.89
CA LEU A 122 21.21 5.83 -2.88
C LEU A 122 21.79 6.58 -4.07
N ALA A 123 21.09 7.63 -4.51
CA ALA A 123 21.53 8.47 -5.62
C ALA A 123 22.87 9.20 -5.35
N ASP A 124 23.27 9.35 -4.08
CA ASP A 124 24.56 9.92 -3.67
C ASP A 124 25.72 8.90 -3.63
N GLY A 125 25.49 7.69 -4.13
CA GLY A 125 26.49 6.62 -4.20
C GLY A 125 26.64 5.80 -2.92
N ARG A 126 26.02 6.20 -1.80
CA ARG A 126 26.01 5.37 -0.60
C ARG A 126 25.14 4.13 -0.80
N SER A 127 25.43 3.09 -0.03
CA SER A 127 24.58 1.90 0.01
C SER A 127 24.24 1.49 1.45
N ILE A 128 23.02 1.03 1.65
CA ILE A 128 22.49 0.62 2.96
C ILE A 128 22.03 -0.82 2.85
N GLY A 129 22.78 -1.74 3.48
CA GLY A 129 22.48 -3.17 3.50
C GLY A 129 21.97 -3.65 4.85
N GLY A 130 21.33 -4.81 4.84
CA GLY A 130 20.91 -5.49 6.05
C GLY A 130 20.77 -7.00 5.86
N ASP A 131 20.39 -7.68 6.93
CA ASP A 131 20.10 -9.11 6.92
C ASP A 131 18.79 -9.43 6.18
N ARG A 132 17.87 -8.45 6.11
CA ARG A 132 16.67 -8.47 5.26
C ARG A 132 16.47 -7.16 4.51
N LEU A 133 15.86 -7.25 3.34
CA LEU A 133 15.46 -6.13 2.51
C LEU A 133 13.95 -6.19 2.25
N VAL A 134 13.22 -5.14 2.65
CA VAL A 134 11.79 -4.98 2.34
C VAL A 134 11.62 -3.87 1.32
N ILE A 135 10.97 -4.16 0.20
CA ILE A 135 10.79 -3.21 -0.91
C ILE A 135 9.30 -2.86 -1.01
N ALA A 136 8.96 -1.60 -0.76
CA ALA A 136 7.59 -1.09 -0.72
C ALA A 136 7.41 0.17 -1.60
N PRO A 137 7.70 0.09 -2.92
CA PRO A 137 7.82 1.27 -3.79
C PRO A 137 6.46 1.83 -4.25
N GLY A 138 5.36 1.14 -3.95
CA GLY A 138 4.03 1.47 -4.47
C GLY A 138 3.90 1.15 -5.96
N ILE A 139 3.28 2.07 -6.70
CA ILE A 139 3.02 1.93 -8.14
C ILE A 139 3.86 2.91 -8.95
N ASP A 140 4.09 2.56 -10.21
CA ASP A 140 4.41 3.49 -11.29
C ASP A 140 3.31 3.40 -12.36
N PHE A 141 3.32 4.33 -13.32
CA PHE A 141 2.39 4.33 -14.43
C PHE A 141 3.03 3.72 -15.68
N ASP A 142 2.21 3.01 -16.46
CA ASP A 142 2.55 2.65 -17.83
C ASP A 142 2.23 3.84 -18.75
N TRP A 143 3.22 4.71 -18.93
CA TRP A 143 3.09 5.91 -19.74
C TRP A 143 2.95 5.64 -21.24
N ALA A 144 3.26 4.43 -21.71
CA ALA A 144 3.11 4.07 -23.11
C ALA A 144 1.69 3.61 -23.47
N ALA A 145 0.83 3.38 -22.46
CA ALA A 145 -0.47 2.76 -22.68
C ALA A 145 -1.53 3.67 -23.32
N ILE A 146 -1.35 5.00 -23.26
CA ILE A 146 -2.29 5.98 -23.80
C ILE A 146 -1.52 6.94 -24.71
N ASP A 147 -1.83 6.90 -26.00
CA ASP A 147 -1.17 7.75 -26.98
C ASP A 147 -1.41 9.25 -26.67
N GLY A 148 -0.38 10.07 -26.84
CA GLY A 148 -0.41 11.50 -26.53
C GLY A 148 -0.42 11.87 -25.04
N TYR A 149 -0.36 10.91 -24.10
CA TYR A 149 -0.33 11.19 -22.66
C TYR A 149 0.91 10.60 -21.98
N GLY A 150 1.54 11.36 -21.09
CA GLY A 150 2.82 10.99 -20.49
C GLY A 150 3.23 11.93 -19.36
N PRO A 151 4.41 11.73 -18.73
CA PRO A 151 4.83 12.50 -17.56
C PRO A 151 4.83 14.02 -17.78
N GLY A 152 5.20 14.49 -18.98
CA GLY A 152 5.21 15.92 -19.32
C GLY A 152 3.83 16.59 -19.37
N HIS A 153 2.75 15.80 -19.39
CA HIS A 153 1.39 16.29 -19.54
C HIS A 153 0.63 16.43 -18.21
N VAL A 154 1.14 15.85 -17.12
CA VAL A 154 0.43 15.75 -15.83
C VAL A 154 0.18 17.11 -15.15
N ALA A 155 0.93 18.15 -15.53
CA ALA A 155 0.68 19.51 -15.07
C ALA A 155 -0.58 20.11 -15.70
N ARG A 156 -0.90 19.75 -16.94
CA ARG A 156 -2.10 20.24 -17.66
C ARG A 156 -3.30 19.32 -17.43
N ILE A 157 -3.09 18.01 -17.50
CA ILE A 157 -4.11 16.98 -17.37
C ILE A 157 -3.65 16.08 -16.22
N PRO A 158 -4.09 16.31 -14.97
CA PRO A 158 -3.59 15.57 -13.84
C PRO A 158 -4.20 14.17 -13.78
N HIS A 159 -3.39 13.18 -13.42
CA HIS A 159 -3.92 11.87 -12.98
C HIS A 159 -4.47 11.96 -11.55
N ALA A 160 -3.92 12.87 -10.73
CA ALA A 160 -4.33 13.09 -9.34
C ALA A 160 -4.39 11.79 -8.51
N TRP A 161 -3.67 10.77 -8.93
CA TRP A 161 -3.61 9.52 -8.19
C TRP A 161 -2.77 9.71 -6.91
N PRO A 162 -3.10 9.02 -5.81
CA PRO A 162 -2.45 9.23 -4.53
C PRO A 162 -0.92 9.24 -4.55
N GLY A 163 -0.31 10.16 -3.79
CA GLY A 163 1.15 10.27 -3.61
C GLY A 163 1.76 11.63 -3.98
N SER A 164 0.96 12.57 -4.50
CA SER A 164 1.41 13.94 -4.80
C SER A 164 0.37 14.97 -4.39
N ALA A 165 0.73 15.83 -3.43
CA ALA A 165 -0.12 16.96 -3.02
C ALA A 165 -0.40 17.91 -4.19
N ASP A 166 0.57 18.12 -5.07
CA ASP A 166 0.46 19.06 -6.17
C ASP A 166 -0.50 18.57 -7.25
N GLN A 167 -0.49 17.26 -7.54
CA GLN A 167 -1.47 16.66 -8.44
C GLN A 167 -2.91 16.77 -7.90
N LEU A 168 -3.11 16.57 -6.58
CA LEU A 168 -4.43 16.74 -5.95
C LEU A 168 -4.89 18.20 -5.97
N ARG A 169 -3.99 19.16 -5.65
CA ARG A 169 -4.27 20.59 -5.71
C ARG A 169 -4.55 21.05 -7.13
N ASN A 170 -3.82 20.54 -8.12
CA ASN A 170 -4.01 20.86 -9.53
C ASN A 170 -5.43 20.46 -9.98
N LEU A 171 -5.83 19.20 -9.78
CA LEU A 171 -7.18 18.76 -10.16
C LEU A 171 -8.27 19.57 -9.43
N ARG A 172 -8.09 19.82 -8.13
CA ARG A 172 -8.99 20.70 -7.37
C ARG A 172 -9.10 22.09 -7.99
N GLN A 173 -7.98 22.70 -8.36
CA GLN A 173 -7.96 24.03 -8.94
C GLN A 173 -8.70 24.04 -10.27
N GLN A 174 -8.46 23.05 -11.13
CA GLN A 174 -9.16 22.93 -12.41
C GLN A 174 -10.68 22.83 -12.25
N LEU A 175 -11.16 22.04 -11.28
CA LEU A 175 -12.59 21.94 -10.95
C LEU A 175 -13.19 23.27 -10.45
N ARG A 176 -12.41 24.09 -9.72
CA ARG A 176 -12.88 25.40 -9.27
C ARG A 176 -12.98 26.41 -10.41
N THR A 177 -12.06 26.35 -11.37
CA THR A 177 -11.93 27.35 -12.44
C THR A 177 -12.62 26.97 -13.75
N MET A 178 -13.10 25.74 -13.91
CA MET A 178 -13.85 25.33 -15.10
C MET A 178 -15.15 26.14 -15.25
N PRO A 179 -15.74 26.26 -16.46
CA PRO A 179 -17.05 26.87 -16.67
C PRO A 179 -18.16 26.21 -15.84
N ASP A 180 -19.23 26.95 -15.53
CA ASP A 180 -20.33 26.46 -14.67
C ASP A 180 -21.18 25.37 -15.32
N ASN A 181 -21.15 25.27 -16.66
CA ASN A 181 -21.75 24.23 -17.48
C ASN A 181 -20.71 23.27 -18.06
N GLY A 182 -19.49 23.27 -17.52
CA GLY A 182 -18.40 22.48 -18.08
C GLY A 182 -18.54 20.98 -17.85
N ARG A 183 -17.75 20.20 -18.59
CA ARG A 183 -17.68 18.74 -18.49
C ARG A 183 -16.38 18.29 -17.84
N VAL A 184 -16.49 17.37 -16.88
CA VAL A 184 -15.36 16.62 -16.33
C VAL A 184 -15.36 15.22 -16.93
N VAL A 185 -14.23 14.78 -17.50
CA VAL A 185 -14.04 13.38 -17.93
C VAL A 185 -13.00 12.71 -17.05
N ILE A 186 -13.35 11.54 -16.52
CA ILE A 186 -12.45 10.68 -15.74
C ILE A 186 -12.19 9.41 -16.54
N SER A 187 -10.95 9.16 -16.93
CA SER A 187 -10.55 7.89 -17.54
C SER A 187 -10.11 6.91 -16.46
N VAL A 188 -10.62 5.68 -16.52
CA VAL A 188 -10.30 4.61 -15.58
C VAL A 188 -9.60 3.46 -16.31
N PRO A 189 -8.43 2.99 -15.83
CA PRO A 189 -7.69 1.91 -16.48
C PRO A 189 -8.31 0.54 -16.21
N ASP A 190 -7.80 -0.47 -16.91
CA ASP A 190 -8.12 -1.87 -16.62
C ASP A 190 -7.42 -2.34 -15.34
N ASN A 191 -7.86 -3.47 -14.79
CA ASN A 191 -7.24 -4.09 -13.63
C ASN A 191 -5.88 -4.71 -13.98
N PRO A 192 -4.95 -4.83 -13.01
CA PRO A 192 -5.06 -4.31 -11.64
C PRO A 192 -4.58 -2.85 -11.54
N TYR A 193 -5.16 -2.11 -10.59
CA TYR A 193 -4.71 -0.76 -10.21
C TYR A 193 -4.97 -0.49 -8.72
N ARG A 194 -4.29 0.50 -8.14
CA ARG A 194 -4.43 0.89 -6.73
C ARG A 194 -5.86 1.35 -6.41
N CYS A 195 -6.46 0.81 -5.36
CA CYS A 195 -7.77 1.19 -4.84
C CYS A 195 -8.88 1.13 -5.92
N PRO A 196 -9.37 -0.07 -6.28
CA PRO A 196 -10.42 -0.25 -7.28
C PRO A 196 -11.64 0.68 -7.15
N PRO A 197 -12.20 0.99 -5.96
CA PRO A 197 -13.34 1.90 -5.89
C PRO A 197 -12.98 3.40 -5.99
N GLY A 198 -11.70 3.75 -5.98
CA GLY A 198 -11.20 5.13 -5.90
C GLY A 198 -11.64 6.08 -7.02
N PRO A 199 -11.66 5.68 -8.31
CA PRO A 199 -12.15 6.52 -9.41
C PRO A 199 -13.65 6.84 -9.29
N TYR A 200 -14.42 5.88 -8.78
CA TYR A 200 -15.88 6.01 -8.66
C TYR A 200 -16.27 6.86 -7.44
N GLU A 201 -15.51 6.74 -6.34
CA GLU A 201 -15.58 7.71 -5.24
C GLU A 201 -15.21 9.12 -5.72
N ARG A 202 -14.13 9.25 -6.50
CA ARG A 202 -13.72 10.53 -7.09
C ARG A 202 -14.84 11.17 -7.89
N ALA A 203 -15.43 10.42 -8.81
CA ALA A 203 -16.54 10.89 -9.62
C ALA A 203 -17.73 11.34 -8.75
N SER A 204 -18.03 10.57 -7.70
CA SER A 204 -19.10 10.88 -6.74
C SER A 204 -18.85 12.22 -6.01
N LEU A 205 -17.64 12.42 -5.47
CA LEU A 205 -17.31 13.63 -4.72
C LEU A 205 -17.08 14.85 -5.62
N ILE A 206 -16.62 14.65 -6.86
CA ILE A 206 -16.62 15.72 -7.87
C ILE A 206 -18.06 16.11 -8.21
N ALA A 207 -18.95 15.15 -8.49
CA ALA A 207 -20.37 15.43 -8.75
C ALA A 207 -21.05 16.12 -7.56
N HIS A 208 -20.67 15.76 -6.32
CA HIS A 208 -21.10 16.47 -5.12
C HIS A 208 -20.68 17.95 -5.14
N PHE A 209 -19.40 18.22 -5.39
CA PHE A 209 -18.87 19.58 -5.49
C PHE A 209 -19.58 20.39 -6.59
N LEU A 210 -19.73 19.80 -7.79
CA LEU A 210 -20.39 20.44 -8.93
C LEU A 210 -21.87 20.72 -8.64
N LYS A 211 -22.60 19.78 -8.03
CA LYS A 211 -24.01 20.00 -7.65
C LYS A 211 -24.20 21.26 -6.78
N GLN A 212 -23.22 21.56 -5.92
CA GLN A 212 -23.27 22.72 -5.01
C GLN A 212 -22.80 24.03 -5.67
N HIS A 213 -21.82 23.97 -6.57
CA HIS A 213 -21.12 25.18 -7.06
C HIS A 213 -21.29 25.44 -8.56
N LYS A 214 -21.58 24.39 -9.34
CA LYS A 214 -21.66 24.39 -10.81
C LYS A 214 -22.76 23.44 -11.26
N PRO A 215 -24.04 23.72 -10.94
CA PRO A 215 -25.13 22.74 -11.08
C PRO A 215 -25.47 22.37 -12.53
N GLN A 216 -24.93 23.08 -13.53
CA GLN A 216 -25.08 22.74 -14.94
C GLN A 216 -23.93 21.86 -15.46
N ALA A 217 -22.87 21.68 -14.68
CA ALA A 217 -21.74 20.83 -15.03
C ALA A 217 -22.07 19.34 -14.85
N GLU A 218 -21.32 18.51 -15.56
CA GLU A 218 -21.50 17.06 -15.56
C GLU A 218 -20.16 16.32 -15.44
N VAL A 219 -20.24 15.06 -15.03
CA VAL A 219 -19.12 14.13 -14.92
C VAL A 219 -19.39 12.92 -15.80
N LEU A 220 -18.44 12.59 -16.66
CA LEU A 220 -18.45 11.39 -17.48
C LEU A 220 -17.26 10.50 -17.11
N ILE A 221 -17.55 9.25 -16.72
CA ILE A 221 -16.55 8.22 -16.51
C ILE A 221 -16.41 7.41 -17.80
N LEU A 222 -15.20 7.35 -18.33
CA LEU A 222 -14.81 6.49 -19.45
C LEU A 222 -13.97 5.34 -18.92
N ASP A 223 -14.58 4.18 -18.80
CA ASP A 223 -14.00 3.04 -18.12
C ASP A 223 -13.43 2.03 -19.12
N ALA A 224 -12.25 1.48 -18.82
CA ALA A 224 -11.71 0.34 -19.57
C ALA A 224 -12.45 -0.98 -19.29
N LYS A 225 -13.27 -1.03 -18.23
CA LYS A 225 -13.96 -2.23 -17.73
C LYS A 225 -15.47 -2.16 -17.98
N ASP A 226 -16.13 -3.31 -17.97
CA ASP A 226 -17.59 -3.41 -18.10
C ASP A 226 -18.33 -3.58 -16.76
N HIS A 227 -17.57 -3.69 -15.67
CA HIS A 227 -18.08 -3.72 -14.31
C HIS A 227 -17.01 -3.16 -13.36
N PHE A 228 -17.43 -2.70 -12.18
CA PHE A 228 -16.50 -2.12 -11.22
C PHE A 228 -16.83 -2.39 -9.74
N SER A 229 -15.85 -2.12 -8.88
CA SER A 229 -15.96 -2.38 -7.43
C SER A 229 -17.15 -1.61 -6.84
N LYS A 230 -18.04 -2.34 -6.16
CA LYS A 230 -19.27 -1.81 -5.52
C LYS A 230 -20.24 -1.15 -6.52
N GLU A 231 -20.21 -1.54 -7.80
CA GLU A 231 -21.03 -0.91 -8.85
C GLU A 231 -22.53 -0.74 -8.49
N PRO A 232 -23.26 -1.75 -7.98
CA PRO A 232 -24.67 -1.58 -7.63
C PRO A 232 -24.91 -0.49 -6.57
N LEU A 233 -23.99 -0.36 -5.60
CA LEU A 233 -24.05 0.63 -4.53
C LEU A 233 -23.78 2.04 -5.06
N PHE A 234 -22.74 2.18 -5.90
CA PHE A 234 -22.42 3.44 -6.54
C PHE A 234 -23.56 3.91 -7.44
N ARG A 235 -24.05 3.05 -8.35
CA ARG A 235 -25.15 3.39 -9.26
C ARG A 235 -26.42 3.80 -8.51
N THR A 236 -26.79 3.08 -7.46
CA THR A 236 -27.92 3.45 -6.59
C THR A 236 -27.71 4.83 -5.96
N GLY A 237 -26.52 5.07 -5.40
CA GLY A 237 -26.17 6.36 -4.80
C GLY A 237 -26.14 7.52 -5.80
N TRP A 238 -25.69 7.26 -7.04
CA TRP A 238 -25.64 8.24 -8.12
C TRP A 238 -27.03 8.58 -8.63
N GLY A 239 -27.88 7.59 -8.89
CA GLY A 239 -29.27 7.81 -9.30
C GLY A 239 -30.03 8.66 -8.28
N ALA A 240 -29.85 8.38 -6.99
CA ALA A 240 -30.51 9.13 -5.92
C ALA A 240 -29.99 10.57 -5.74
N ARG A 241 -28.72 10.87 -6.06
CA ARG A 241 -28.10 12.18 -5.74
C ARG A 241 -27.77 13.06 -6.93
N TYR A 242 -27.40 12.47 -8.05
CA TYR A 242 -26.77 13.14 -9.18
C TYR A 242 -27.56 12.95 -10.48
N GLY A 243 -28.37 11.89 -10.59
CA GLY A 243 -29.15 11.60 -11.79
C GLY A 243 -28.25 11.54 -13.03
N GLU A 244 -28.66 12.18 -14.11
CA GLU A 244 -27.93 12.19 -15.39
C GLU A 244 -26.64 13.03 -15.38
N ARG A 245 -26.35 13.77 -14.30
CA ARG A 245 -25.12 14.59 -14.20
C ARG A 245 -23.87 13.76 -13.95
N LEU A 246 -24.00 12.49 -13.57
CA LEU A 246 -22.89 11.57 -13.40
C LEU A 246 -23.15 10.32 -14.23
N GLN A 247 -22.41 10.20 -15.33
CA GLN A 247 -22.57 9.15 -16.31
C GLN A 247 -21.35 8.22 -16.28
N TRP A 248 -21.57 6.96 -16.63
CA TRP A 248 -20.53 5.94 -16.76
C TRP A 248 -20.73 5.18 -18.06
N ARG A 249 -19.64 4.98 -18.80
CA ARG A 249 -19.59 4.15 -20.00
C ARG A 249 -18.51 3.07 -19.83
N GLY A 250 -18.85 1.83 -20.19
CA GLY A 250 -18.01 0.65 -20.03
C GLY A 250 -17.10 0.35 -21.23
N GLY A 251 -16.04 -0.39 -20.97
CA GLY A 251 -14.95 -0.63 -21.91
C GLY A 251 -15.36 -1.38 -23.18
N ARG A 252 -15.81 -2.63 -23.07
CA ARG A 252 -16.20 -3.44 -24.24
C ARG A 252 -17.63 -3.15 -24.65
N ARG A 253 -18.54 -2.95 -23.68
CA ARG A 253 -19.95 -2.72 -23.94
C ARG A 253 -20.18 -1.42 -24.73
N ASP A 254 -19.52 -0.35 -24.32
CA ASP A 254 -19.76 0.98 -24.88
C ASP A 254 -18.56 1.53 -25.65
N GLY A 255 -17.49 0.74 -25.80
CA GLY A 255 -16.26 1.17 -26.46
C GLY A 255 -15.52 2.28 -25.70
N ALA A 256 -15.71 2.42 -24.39
CA ALA A 256 -15.32 3.61 -23.62
C ALA A 256 -13.85 3.67 -23.19
N ARG A 257 -13.07 2.59 -23.39
CA ARG A 257 -11.65 2.58 -23.01
C ARG A 257 -10.90 3.68 -23.75
N VAL A 258 -10.34 4.65 -23.04
CA VAL A 258 -9.51 5.72 -23.61
C VAL A 258 -8.21 5.13 -24.15
N VAL A 259 -7.85 5.49 -25.39
CA VAL A 259 -6.63 5.01 -26.07
C VAL A 259 -5.72 6.14 -26.53
N ALA A 260 -6.24 7.37 -26.63
CA ALA A 260 -5.43 8.54 -26.95
C ALA A 260 -5.97 9.82 -26.27
N VAL A 261 -5.09 10.78 -26.04
CA VAL A 261 -5.39 12.10 -25.48
C VAL A 261 -4.75 13.17 -26.35
N ASP A 262 -5.55 14.10 -26.86
CA ASP A 262 -5.07 15.37 -27.36
C ASP A 262 -5.03 16.36 -26.18
N THR A 263 -3.81 16.63 -25.72
CA THR A 263 -3.57 17.47 -24.55
C THR A 263 -3.76 18.96 -24.83
N GLN A 264 -3.66 19.39 -26.09
CA GLN A 264 -3.85 20.78 -26.50
C GLN A 264 -5.32 21.14 -26.52
N SER A 265 -6.15 20.32 -27.17
CA SER A 265 -7.59 20.54 -27.29
C SER A 265 -8.41 19.94 -26.14
N ARG A 266 -7.77 19.26 -25.18
CA ARG A 266 -8.42 18.52 -24.07
C ARG A 266 -9.49 17.54 -24.57
N ARG A 267 -9.09 16.71 -25.53
CA ARG A 267 -9.92 15.63 -26.07
C ARG A 267 -9.35 14.27 -25.75
N VAL A 268 -10.24 13.31 -25.56
CA VAL A 268 -9.89 11.89 -25.46
C VAL A 268 -10.57 11.12 -26.57
N ARG A 269 -9.85 10.14 -27.13
CA ARG A 269 -10.40 9.19 -28.09
C ARG A 269 -10.49 7.82 -27.44
N THR A 270 -11.62 7.15 -27.60
CA THR A 270 -11.84 5.81 -27.07
C THR A 270 -11.60 4.72 -28.11
N VAL A 271 -11.52 3.46 -27.66
CA VAL A 271 -11.35 2.30 -28.53
C VAL A 271 -12.53 2.12 -29.50
N GLY A 272 -13.73 2.59 -29.14
CA GLY A 272 -14.90 2.61 -30.01
C GLY A 272 -14.85 3.67 -31.12
N GLY A 273 -13.85 4.55 -31.12
CA GLY A 273 -13.71 5.65 -32.08
C GLY A 273 -14.40 6.95 -31.65
N ASP A 274 -15.14 6.95 -30.54
CA ASP A 274 -15.77 8.15 -30.00
C ASP A 274 -14.71 9.16 -29.49
N GLU A 275 -15.00 10.44 -29.67
CA GLU A 275 -14.21 11.54 -29.12
C GLU A 275 -15.00 12.36 -28.10
N TYR A 276 -14.34 12.70 -26.99
CA TYR A 276 -14.94 13.50 -25.92
C TYR A 276 -14.04 14.70 -25.61
N ALA A 277 -14.58 15.90 -25.79
CA ALA A 277 -13.99 17.11 -25.24
C ALA A 277 -14.41 17.29 -23.77
N ALA A 278 -13.52 17.86 -22.96
CA ALA A 278 -13.83 18.20 -21.57
C ALA A 278 -13.10 19.46 -21.12
N ASP A 279 -13.73 20.20 -20.23
CA ASP A 279 -13.09 21.33 -19.54
C ASP A 279 -12.07 20.84 -18.51
N VAL A 280 -12.31 19.68 -17.90
CA VAL A 280 -11.37 19.03 -16.98
C VAL A 280 -11.19 17.57 -17.38
N LEU A 281 -9.95 17.19 -17.72
CA LEU A 281 -9.56 15.80 -17.95
C LEU A 281 -8.81 15.26 -16.74
N ASN A 282 -9.29 14.16 -16.17
CA ASN A 282 -8.58 13.36 -15.19
C ASN A 282 -8.25 11.99 -15.79
N ILE A 283 -7.01 11.82 -16.28
CA ILE A 283 -6.56 10.59 -16.91
C ILE A 283 -5.76 9.76 -15.91
N ILE A 284 -6.29 8.59 -15.53
CA ILE A 284 -5.60 7.64 -14.66
C ILE A 284 -4.97 6.56 -15.56
N PRO A 285 -3.64 6.58 -15.78
CA PRO A 285 -3.01 5.56 -16.62
C PRO A 285 -3.09 4.17 -15.98
N PRO A 286 -2.94 3.11 -16.79
CA PRO A 286 -2.61 1.78 -16.30
C PRO A 286 -1.36 1.82 -15.41
N GLN A 287 -1.30 0.88 -14.47
CA GLN A 287 -0.33 0.89 -13.37
C GLN A 287 0.50 -0.38 -13.38
N ARG A 288 1.70 -0.27 -12.81
CA ARG A 288 2.66 -1.36 -12.60
C ARG A 288 3.36 -1.17 -11.27
N ALA A 289 4.19 -2.13 -10.86
CA ALA A 289 5.02 -1.97 -9.67
C ALA A 289 5.95 -0.75 -9.80
N GLY A 290 6.19 -0.05 -8.69
CA GLY A 290 7.07 1.11 -8.66
C GLY A 290 8.47 0.79 -9.19
N ARG A 291 9.09 1.78 -9.85
CA ARG A 291 10.37 1.66 -10.58
C ARG A 291 11.45 0.82 -9.89
N LEU A 292 11.62 0.95 -8.56
CA LEU A 292 12.62 0.19 -7.81
C LEU A 292 12.49 -1.33 -7.97
N ALA A 293 11.26 -1.86 -8.04
CA ALA A 293 11.04 -3.29 -8.23
C ALA A 293 11.27 -3.72 -9.69
N HIS A 294 10.84 -2.88 -10.63
CA HIS A 294 10.99 -3.13 -12.06
C HIS A 294 12.46 -3.12 -12.49
N ASP A 295 13.21 -2.08 -12.12
CA ASP A 295 14.63 -1.92 -12.48
C ASP A 295 15.52 -2.98 -11.83
N ALA A 296 15.08 -3.54 -10.69
CA ALA A 296 15.75 -4.65 -10.02
C ALA A 296 15.45 -6.03 -10.64
N GLY A 297 14.64 -6.09 -11.71
CA GLY A 297 14.28 -7.34 -12.39
C GLY A 297 13.38 -8.26 -11.57
N LEU A 298 12.65 -7.73 -10.58
CA LEU A 298 11.79 -8.52 -9.70
C LEU A 298 10.37 -8.73 -10.26
N THR A 299 9.99 -7.97 -11.29
CA THR A 299 8.63 -8.01 -11.85
C THR A 299 8.49 -9.11 -12.89
N ASP A 300 7.29 -9.71 -12.95
CA ASP A 300 6.90 -10.58 -14.04
C ASP A 300 6.51 -9.80 -15.31
N ALA A 301 6.07 -10.52 -16.34
CA ALA A 301 5.63 -9.94 -17.61
C ALA A 301 4.41 -9.01 -17.49
N ALA A 302 3.62 -9.13 -16.42
CA ALA A 302 2.50 -8.22 -16.13
C ALA A 302 2.95 -6.95 -15.38
N GLY A 303 4.24 -6.84 -15.03
CA GLY A 303 4.81 -5.66 -14.38
C GLY A 303 4.62 -5.62 -12.87
N TRP A 304 4.33 -6.76 -12.23
CA TRP A 304 4.15 -6.86 -10.76
C TRP A 304 5.09 -7.91 -10.18
N VAL A 305 5.36 -7.86 -8.87
CA VAL A 305 6.31 -8.79 -8.25
C VAL A 305 5.60 -10.03 -7.72
N PRO A 306 5.92 -11.25 -8.22
CA PRO A 306 5.49 -12.49 -7.59
C PRO A 306 6.09 -12.62 -6.19
N VAL A 307 5.26 -12.97 -5.21
CA VAL A 307 5.68 -13.14 -3.81
C VAL A 307 5.03 -14.37 -3.21
N ALA A 308 5.68 -14.98 -2.21
CA ALA A 308 5.08 -16.04 -1.43
C ALA A 308 3.98 -15.49 -0.50
N ALA A 309 2.82 -16.13 -0.46
CA ALA A 309 1.67 -15.64 0.28
C ALA A 309 1.86 -15.57 1.81
N HIS A 310 2.72 -16.44 2.37
CA HIS A 310 2.87 -16.60 3.82
C HIS A 310 3.81 -15.57 4.47
N ASP A 311 4.72 -14.96 3.71
CA ASP A 311 5.73 -14.02 4.25
C ASP A 311 6.09 -12.86 3.32
N PHE A 312 5.49 -12.79 2.12
CA PHE A 312 5.79 -11.81 1.08
C PHE A 312 7.24 -11.85 0.58
N SER A 313 7.95 -12.96 0.76
CA SER A 313 9.29 -13.16 0.21
C SER A 313 9.25 -13.26 -1.32
N VAL A 314 10.33 -12.84 -1.96
CA VAL A 314 10.47 -12.91 -3.41
C VAL A 314 11.16 -14.23 -3.78
N PRO A 315 10.52 -15.11 -4.58
CA PRO A 315 11.12 -16.38 -4.99
C PRO A 315 12.49 -16.18 -5.65
N GLY A 316 13.46 -17.00 -5.27
CA GLY A 316 14.84 -16.90 -5.77
C GLY A 316 15.71 -15.81 -5.11
N HIS A 317 15.16 -15.00 -4.20
CA HIS A 317 15.89 -13.92 -3.52
C HIS A 317 15.78 -14.03 -2.00
N ALA A 318 16.65 -14.83 -1.39
CA ALA A 318 16.66 -15.07 0.05
C ALA A 318 16.78 -13.78 0.88
N GLY A 319 15.82 -13.56 1.78
CA GLY A 319 15.75 -12.40 2.66
C GLY A 319 15.30 -11.10 1.99
N VAL A 320 14.69 -11.19 0.80
CA VAL A 320 14.08 -10.05 0.10
C VAL A 320 12.57 -10.23 0.10
N HIS A 321 11.85 -9.18 0.48
CA HIS A 321 10.39 -9.16 0.55
C HIS A 321 9.84 -7.97 -0.23
N VAL A 322 8.68 -8.13 -0.87
CA VAL A 322 7.96 -7.05 -1.55
C VAL A 322 6.52 -6.99 -1.03
N ILE A 323 6.10 -5.81 -0.57
CA ILE A 323 4.78 -5.60 0.06
C ILE A 323 4.06 -4.38 -0.51
N GLY A 324 2.74 -4.30 -0.26
CA GLY A 324 1.89 -3.24 -0.76
C GLY A 324 1.57 -3.40 -2.24
N ASP A 325 1.31 -2.29 -2.92
CA ASP A 325 0.79 -2.34 -4.30
C ASP A 325 1.73 -3.03 -5.30
N ALA A 326 3.05 -3.04 -5.06
CA ALA A 326 4.01 -3.66 -5.96
C ALA A 326 3.90 -5.20 -6.00
N ALA A 327 3.40 -5.80 -4.92
CA ALA A 327 3.25 -7.24 -4.79
C ALA A 327 2.04 -7.76 -5.60
N ARG A 328 2.19 -8.97 -6.14
CA ARG A 328 1.08 -9.81 -6.61
C ARG A 328 0.53 -10.58 -5.42
N ALA A 329 -0.51 -10.02 -4.82
CA ALA A 329 -1.15 -10.53 -3.62
C ALA A 329 -2.63 -10.83 -3.83
N GLU A 330 -3.04 -11.08 -5.09
CA GLU A 330 -4.41 -11.44 -5.40
C GLU A 330 -4.88 -12.62 -4.53
N PRO A 331 -6.13 -12.63 -4.05
CA PRO A 331 -7.22 -11.69 -4.35
C PRO A 331 -7.25 -10.42 -3.49
N MET A 332 -6.22 -10.10 -2.71
CA MET A 332 -6.18 -8.83 -1.97
C MET A 332 -6.09 -7.65 -2.94
N PRO A 333 -6.88 -6.57 -2.72
CA PRO A 333 -6.77 -5.38 -3.55
C PRO A 333 -5.49 -4.61 -3.22
N LYS A 334 -5.02 -3.81 -4.18
CA LYS A 334 -3.93 -2.85 -3.98
C LYS A 334 -4.44 -1.64 -3.17
N SER A 335 -4.57 -1.78 -1.85
CA SER A 335 -5.18 -0.78 -0.96
C SER A 335 -4.28 -0.44 0.22
N ALA A 336 -4.55 0.68 0.90
CA ALA A 336 -3.84 1.05 2.13
C ALA A 336 -4.04 0.01 3.25
N TYR A 337 -5.25 -0.58 3.37
CA TYR A 337 -5.53 -1.62 4.35
C TYR A 337 -4.76 -2.90 4.04
N ALA A 338 -4.82 -3.36 2.78
CA ALA A 338 -4.06 -4.52 2.36
C ALA A 338 -2.55 -4.30 2.59
N ALA A 339 -2.00 -3.16 2.17
CA ALA A 339 -0.61 -2.80 2.40
C ALA A 339 -0.21 -2.84 3.89
N ASN A 340 -1.06 -2.35 4.79
CA ASN A 340 -0.85 -2.43 6.24
C ASN A 340 -0.83 -3.88 6.75
N MET A 341 -1.79 -4.70 6.34
CA MET A 341 -1.89 -6.09 6.79
C MET A 341 -0.76 -6.97 6.24
N GLN A 342 -0.40 -6.78 4.97
CA GLN A 342 0.76 -7.43 4.34
C GLN A 342 2.05 -7.05 5.06
N ALA A 343 2.20 -5.79 5.43
CA ALA A 343 3.35 -5.31 6.18
C ALA A 343 3.49 -5.95 7.57
N LYS A 344 2.37 -6.12 8.28
CA LYS A 344 2.33 -6.80 9.58
C LYS A 344 2.68 -8.29 9.45
N LEU A 345 2.15 -8.99 8.43
CA LEU A 345 2.51 -10.38 8.17
C LEU A 345 4.01 -10.51 7.83
N CYS A 346 4.51 -9.67 6.92
CA CYS A 346 5.92 -9.66 6.53
C CYS A 346 6.84 -9.39 7.75
N ALA A 347 6.52 -8.39 8.58
CA ALA A 347 7.27 -8.11 9.79
C ALA A 347 7.24 -9.27 10.80
N HIS A 348 6.08 -9.90 10.96
CA HIS A 348 5.92 -11.06 11.83
C HIS A 348 6.73 -12.26 11.33
N ALA A 349 6.69 -12.55 10.03
CA ALA A 349 7.47 -13.63 9.42
C ALA A 349 8.98 -13.38 9.57
N ILE A 350 9.46 -12.16 9.29
CA ILE A 350 10.86 -11.77 9.49
C ILE A 350 11.27 -11.97 10.96
N ALA A 351 10.45 -11.51 11.92
CA ALA A 351 10.75 -11.66 13.35
C ALA A 351 10.89 -13.14 13.75
N ARG A 352 9.97 -13.99 13.29
CA ARG A 352 9.99 -15.44 13.59
C ARG A 352 11.19 -16.13 12.95
N GLU A 353 11.49 -15.83 11.69
CA GLU A 353 12.63 -16.39 10.99
C GLU A 353 13.96 -16.02 11.68
N LEU A 354 14.11 -14.76 12.12
CA LEU A 354 15.28 -14.31 12.88
C LEU A 354 15.39 -14.98 14.26
N ALA A 355 14.27 -15.38 14.85
CA ALA A 355 14.21 -16.16 16.09
C ALA A 355 14.39 -17.68 15.87
N GLY A 356 14.49 -18.15 14.62
CA GLY A 356 14.54 -19.58 14.30
C GLY A 356 13.20 -20.31 14.47
N GLU A 357 12.10 -19.58 14.44
CA GLU A 357 10.74 -20.10 14.58
C GLU A 357 10.04 -20.23 13.22
N PRO A 358 9.16 -21.23 13.02
CA PRO A 358 8.40 -21.37 11.77
C PRO A 358 7.38 -20.24 11.62
N VAL A 359 7.10 -19.78 10.39
CA VAL A 359 6.05 -18.78 10.11
C VAL A 359 4.69 -19.28 10.60
N ALA A 360 3.93 -18.40 11.25
CA ALA A 360 2.60 -18.73 11.77
C ALA A 360 1.52 -18.48 10.72
N GLU A 361 0.55 -19.39 10.64
CA GLU A 361 -0.64 -19.19 9.80
C GLU A 361 -1.39 -17.94 10.27
N THR A 362 -1.64 -17.02 9.35
CA THR A 362 -2.24 -15.72 9.65
C THR A 362 -3.38 -15.43 8.69
N ARG A 363 -4.47 -14.87 9.23
CA ARG A 363 -5.57 -14.33 8.41
C ARG A 363 -5.33 -12.85 8.15
N LEU A 364 -5.62 -12.43 6.93
CA LEU A 364 -5.55 -11.01 6.54
C LEU A 364 -6.95 -10.47 6.35
N ILE A 365 -7.09 -9.14 6.42
CA ILE A 365 -8.36 -8.46 6.17
C ILE A 365 -8.10 -7.23 5.31
N ASN A 366 -9.09 -6.87 4.50
CA ASN A 366 -9.13 -5.59 3.83
C ASN A 366 -10.49 -4.95 4.04
N ALA A 367 -10.50 -3.62 4.21
CA ALA A 367 -11.69 -2.80 4.07
C ALA A 367 -11.40 -1.60 3.15
N CYS A 368 -12.33 -1.30 2.25
CA CYS A 368 -12.29 -0.11 1.39
C CYS A 368 -13.60 0.66 1.46
N TYR A 369 -13.59 1.74 2.25
CA TYR A 369 -14.68 2.71 2.29
C TYR A 369 -14.66 3.62 1.07
N SER A 370 -15.84 4.10 0.68
CA SER A 370 -16.00 5.15 -0.31
C SER A 370 -17.15 6.06 0.07
N LEU A 371 -16.96 7.36 -0.12
CA LEU A 371 -17.99 8.37 0.04
C LEU A 371 -18.66 8.68 -1.29
N VAL A 372 -19.95 8.35 -1.41
CA VAL A 372 -20.76 8.84 -2.55
C VAL A 372 -21.08 10.33 -2.35
N ALA A 373 -21.25 10.74 -1.11
CA ALA A 373 -21.42 12.12 -0.64
C ALA A 373 -20.84 12.22 0.79
N PRO A 374 -20.66 13.42 1.37
CA PRO A 374 -20.10 13.57 2.71
C PRO A 374 -20.85 12.77 3.80
N ASP A 375 -22.15 12.55 3.60
CA ASP A 375 -23.06 11.85 4.51
C ASP A 375 -23.48 10.45 4.01
N TYR A 376 -22.76 9.88 3.04
CA TYR A 376 -23.11 8.59 2.44
C TYR A 376 -21.87 7.77 2.13
N GLY A 377 -21.53 6.91 3.07
CA GLY A 377 -20.51 5.90 2.94
C GLY A 377 -21.06 4.60 2.37
N ILE A 378 -20.20 3.89 1.65
CA ILE A 378 -20.36 2.50 1.25
C ILE A 378 -19.01 1.79 1.39
N SER A 379 -19.02 0.50 1.69
CA SER A 379 -17.85 -0.27 2.04
C SER A 379 -17.81 -1.61 1.29
N ILE A 380 -16.59 -2.15 1.18
CA ILE A 380 -16.33 -3.54 0.83
C ILE A 380 -15.30 -4.05 1.82
N THR A 381 -15.55 -5.22 2.37
CA THR A 381 -14.67 -5.90 3.32
C THR A 381 -14.42 -7.32 2.86
N GLU A 382 -13.24 -7.86 3.11
CA GLU A 382 -12.92 -9.24 2.78
C GLU A 382 -11.87 -9.77 3.75
N VAL A 383 -12.04 -11.00 4.20
CA VAL A 383 -11.07 -11.74 5.01
C VAL A 383 -10.38 -12.78 4.14
N TYR A 384 -9.07 -12.92 4.29
CA TYR A 384 -8.23 -13.82 3.51
C TYR A 384 -7.54 -14.82 4.42
N ARG A 385 -7.28 -16.02 3.88
CA ARG A 385 -6.46 -17.05 4.48
C ARG A 385 -5.41 -17.53 3.49
N LEU A 386 -4.39 -18.22 3.99
CA LEU A 386 -3.50 -19.01 3.15
C LEU A 386 -4.25 -20.22 2.58
N ASP A 387 -3.95 -20.54 1.33
CA ASP A 387 -4.41 -21.73 0.62
C ASP A 387 -3.23 -22.27 -0.20
N GLY A 388 -2.48 -23.19 0.42
CA GLY A 388 -1.14 -23.58 -0.04
C GLY A 388 -0.22 -22.36 -0.10
N ASP A 389 0.36 -22.11 -1.29
CA ASP A 389 1.27 -20.99 -1.54
C ASP A 389 0.55 -19.70 -1.99
N THR A 390 -0.79 -19.69 -1.97
CA THR A 390 -1.61 -18.56 -2.44
C THR A 390 -2.51 -18.00 -1.33
N LEU A 391 -3.11 -16.84 -1.58
CA LEU A 391 -4.16 -16.28 -0.73
C LEU A 391 -5.52 -16.64 -1.33
N ALA A 392 -6.48 -16.97 -0.47
CA ALA A 392 -7.86 -17.18 -0.84
C ALA A 392 -8.80 -16.33 0.03
N ALA A 393 -9.85 -15.77 -0.58
CA ALA A 393 -10.93 -15.15 0.16
C ALA A 393 -11.68 -16.20 0.98
N LEU A 394 -11.97 -15.89 2.24
CA LEU A 394 -12.69 -16.79 3.13
C LEU A 394 -14.19 -16.68 2.84
N ALA A 395 -14.79 -17.80 2.43
CA ALA A 395 -16.22 -17.84 2.14
C ALA A 395 -17.06 -17.32 3.31
N ASN A 396 -18.05 -16.47 2.99
CA ASN A 396 -18.96 -15.82 3.94
C ASN A 396 -18.29 -14.89 4.97
N ALA A 397 -17.05 -14.46 4.74
CA ALA A 397 -16.32 -13.55 5.62
C ALA A 397 -15.91 -12.26 4.87
N GLY A 398 -16.91 -11.53 4.39
CA GLY A 398 -16.71 -10.33 3.58
C GLY A 398 -17.99 -9.87 2.88
N GLY A 399 -17.82 -9.07 1.84
CA GLY A 399 -18.89 -8.53 1.01
C GLY A 399 -18.91 -7.01 0.95
N ILE A 400 -19.86 -6.50 0.17
CA ILE A 400 -20.16 -5.07 0.05
C ILE A 400 -21.30 -4.69 0.99
N SER A 401 -21.43 -3.40 1.32
CA SER A 401 -22.59 -2.90 2.09
C SER A 401 -23.91 -3.39 1.50
N ALA A 402 -24.91 -3.64 2.34
CA ALA A 402 -26.24 -4.04 1.88
C ALA A 402 -26.84 -2.98 0.95
N LEU A 403 -27.36 -3.38 -0.23
CA LEU A 403 -27.85 -2.45 -1.25
C LEU A 403 -28.98 -1.54 -0.74
N ALA A 404 -29.95 -2.12 -0.04
CA ALA A 404 -31.15 -1.46 0.48
C ALA A 404 -30.97 -0.83 1.87
N ALA A 405 -29.75 -0.50 2.29
CA ALA A 405 -29.53 0.13 3.59
C ALA A 405 -30.14 1.53 3.65
N ASP A 406 -30.64 1.90 4.82
CA ASP A 406 -31.28 3.19 5.07
C ASP A 406 -30.27 4.37 5.12
N ARG A 407 -30.80 5.59 5.21
CA ARG A 407 -29.98 6.81 5.27
C ARG A 407 -29.06 6.83 6.49
N GLN A 408 -29.54 6.35 7.64
CA GLN A 408 -28.78 6.36 8.89
C GLN A 408 -27.56 5.43 8.77
N THR A 409 -27.72 4.25 8.20
CA THR A 409 -26.63 3.29 7.94
C THR A 409 -25.59 3.92 7.02
N ARG A 410 -26.02 4.61 5.96
CA ARG A 410 -25.11 5.28 5.02
C ARG A 410 -24.34 6.43 5.67
N ALA A 411 -24.99 7.20 6.54
CA ALA A 411 -24.32 8.23 7.32
C ALA A 411 -23.30 7.62 8.29
N ALA A 412 -23.68 6.55 9.00
CA ALA A 412 -22.79 5.81 9.88
C ALA A 412 -21.57 5.24 9.13
N GLU A 413 -21.75 4.68 7.93
CA GLU A 413 -20.62 4.22 7.11
C GLU A 413 -19.67 5.36 6.68
N ALA A 414 -20.17 6.59 6.50
CA ALA A 414 -19.31 7.75 6.26
C ALA A 414 -18.48 8.11 7.50
N ASP A 415 -19.09 8.02 8.69
CA ASP A 415 -18.38 8.23 9.96
C ASP A 415 -17.37 7.13 10.23
N TYR A 416 -17.71 5.86 9.96
CA TYR A 416 -16.77 4.75 10.04
C TYR A 416 -15.61 4.90 9.07
N ALA A 417 -15.82 5.46 7.88
CA ALA A 417 -14.73 5.78 6.97
C ALA A 417 -13.74 6.78 7.59
N ARG A 418 -14.24 7.82 8.29
CA ARG A 418 -13.40 8.82 8.98
C ARG A 418 -12.63 8.16 10.13
N ALA A 419 -13.31 7.41 10.99
CA ALA A 419 -12.70 6.72 12.11
C ALA A 419 -11.66 5.67 11.64
N TRP A 420 -11.97 4.92 10.58
CA TRP A 420 -11.04 4.00 9.94
C TRP A 420 -9.78 4.72 9.48
N TYR A 421 -9.92 5.88 8.84
CA TYR A 421 -8.77 6.66 8.36
C TYR A 421 -7.86 7.12 9.49
N GLU A 422 -8.43 7.68 10.56
CA GLU A 422 -7.66 8.11 11.73
C GLU A 422 -6.92 6.93 12.35
N ASN A 423 -7.58 5.78 12.46
CA ASN A 423 -6.99 4.57 13.02
C ASN A 423 -5.86 4.00 12.17
N ILE A 424 -6.07 3.85 10.85
CA ILE A 424 -5.04 3.27 9.98
C ILE A 424 -3.85 4.19 9.79
N VAL A 425 -4.05 5.52 9.82
CA VAL A 425 -2.94 6.47 9.81
C VAL A 425 -2.09 6.33 11.07
N ARG A 426 -2.72 6.32 12.25
CA ARG A 426 -2.00 6.16 13.53
C ARG A 426 -1.27 4.82 13.57
N ASP A 427 -1.93 3.74 13.18
CA ASP A 427 -1.34 2.40 13.15
C ASP A 427 -0.15 2.28 12.17
N SER A 428 -0.15 3.04 11.07
CA SER A 428 0.94 3.02 10.08
C SER A 428 2.06 4.02 10.31
N PHE A 429 1.80 5.16 10.95
CA PHE A 429 2.76 6.28 11.05
C PHE A 429 3.14 6.67 12.48
N GLY A 430 2.47 6.11 13.49
CA GLY A 430 2.69 6.37 14.92
C GLY A 430 1.84 7.51 15.45
#